data_AF-A0A437ADJ2-F1
#
_entry.id   AF-A0A437ADJ2-F1
#
_cell.length_a   1.000
_cell.length_b   1.000
_cell.length_c   1.000
_cell.angle_alpha   90.00
_cell.angle_beta   90.00
_cell.angle_gamma   90.00
#
_symmetry.space_group_name_H-M   'P 1'
#
loop_
_entity.id
_entity.type
_entity.pdbx_description
1 polymer ?
#
loop_
_entity_poly.entity_id
_entity_poly.type
_entity_poly.pdbx_seq_one_letter_code
_entity_poly.pdbx_strand_id
1 'polypeptide(L)'
;MASRSSKEALLPRSSSIPSYGTTSSSSASVASNTMAKDHSPPSSEGAGAADKKLEERIGTEGLDLPVYDNEIRTEEQTYAFDDSRKIGITGAGFLILNKMIGTGIFSTPSGIFAATGSVGVSLILWLIGGLLTFCGLSVFLEFGLAIPRSGGEKNYLERVYRHPKYLATSVFLSQMVLLGFSSGNSLAFGRYVLFASGHDIADGWQARGIAIACITFAVLLHGLLPKWGIRLFNVLGVFKVFILLFIVCSGFAALAGHRRVPDPHNFDNAFRLEEGDGYGGGGVYAYATALLRIIYSYKGWENANYVLGEVKNPRKTLSLAAPIAVGGTTILYVLANVAYFAAIPKSDLAKSEVIVAGIFFRNVFGDSAGARALPAFVALSNLGNVLAVSFAHARVNQELAKEGLLPYSKFWASNWPVNAPLASLFLHWIVTVIVLVAPPAGPAYNFIVDLYTYPGAWINGFVVAGLIYIQFKKSENWTSPWHTFLPISILYLLANIFLAVVPFIPPTGGSNQDGYPYYVFPIVGVGVLLLGGVYWALWTKVWPKIGGYRIVADRHVLDNGEEVIRYRKVKVGHSE
;
A
#
# COMPACT_ATOMS: atom_id res chain seq x y z
N MET A 1 -36.90 -52.15 -38.13
CA MET A 1 -36.40 -53.53 -37.87
C MET A 1 -34.92 -53.40 -37.54
N ALA A 2 -34.38 -53.86 -36.40
CA ALA A 2 -34.43 -55.20 -35.79
C ALA A 2 -33.47 -56.20 -36.49
N SER A 3 -32.67 -57.01 -35.80
CA SER A 3 -32.29 -57.04 -34.36
C SER A 3 -31.11 -58.01 -34.12
N ARG A 4 -30.49 -57.97 -32.92
CA ARG A 4 -30.07 -59.10 -32.02
C ARG A 4 -29.38 -60.37 -32.60
N SER A 5 -28.57 -61.13 -31.86
CA SER A 5 -27.89 -60.99 -30.54
C SER A 5 -27.08 -62.27 -30.25
N SER A 6 -25.98 -62.16 -29.50
CA SER A 6 -25.40 -63.13 -28.52
C SER A 6 -25.21 -64.63 -28.89
N LYS A 7 -24.19 -65.32 -28.37
CA LYS A 7 -24.08 -65.81 -26.97
C LYS A 7 -22.61 -66.18 -26.65
N GLU A 8 -22.10 -65.86 -25.45
CA GLU A 8 -22.03 -66.68 -24.21
C GLU A 8 -21.14 -67.95 -24.38
N ALA A 9 -20.45 -68.48 -23.37
CA ALA A 9 -20.64 -68.40 -21.91
C ALA A 9 -19.28 -68.48 -21.14
N LEU A 10 -19.13 -68.64 -19.81
CA LEU A 10 -20.02 -69.17 -18.75
C LEU A 10 -19.65 -68.60 -17.35
N LEU A 11 -20.65 -68.42 -16.48
CA LEU A 11 -20.54 -68.09 -15.04
C LEU A 11 -20.83 -69.33 -14.17
N PRO A 12 -20.38 -69.38 -12.90
CA PRO A 12 -21.29 -69.33 -11.72
C PRO A 12 -20.63 -68.68 -10.46
N ARG A 13 -21.11 -68.73 -9.20
CA ARG A 13 -22.40 -68.45 -8.47
C ARG A 13 -22.07 -68.46 -6.94
N SER A 14 -22.82 -67.90 -5.98
CA SER A 14 -23.77 -66.75 -5.94
C SER A 14 -24.23 -66.45 -4.48
N SER A 15 -24.57 -65.18 -4.21
CA SER A 15 -25.62 -64.69 -3.27
C SER A 15 -25.55 -64.86 -1.73
N SER A 16 -26.34 -63.98 -1.08
CA SER A 16 -27.05 -64.07 0.23
C SER A 16 -26.41 -63.59 1.56
N ILE A 17 -27.27 -62.87 2.31
CA ILE A 17 -27.24 -62.29 3.67
C ILE A 17 -28.42 -62.99 4.39
N PRO A 18 -28.41 -63.43 5.69
CA PRO A 18 -28.43 -62.50 6.85
C PRO A 18 -27.93 -62.98 8.25
N SER A 19 -27.72 -61.98 9.14
CA SER A 19 -27.97 -61.85 10.61
C SER A 19 -27.81 -63.01 11.64
N TYR A 20 -27.48 -62.57 12.87
CA TYR A 20 -27.39 -63.29 14.17
C TYR A 20 -26.15 -64.20 14.37
N GLY A 21 -25.52 -64.26 15.56
CA GLY A 21 -25.71 -63.44 16.77
C GLY A 21 -25.16 -64.10 18.06
N THR A 22 -24.69 -63.28 19.02
CA THR A 22 -24.15 -63.66 20.36
C THR A 22 -22.86 -64.53 20.35
N THR A 23 -22.04 -64.62 21.40
CA THR A 23 -22.13 -64.31 22.85
C THR A 23 -20.99 -63.37 23.32
N SER A 24 -21.28 -62.32 24.12
CA SER A 24 -21.19 -62.22 25.61
C SER A 24 -19.75 -62.15 26.16
N SER A 25 -19.39 -61.39 27.20
CA SER A 25 -20.11 -60.49 28.13
C SER A 25 -19.10 -59.42 28.66
N SER A 26 -19.36 -58.47 29.56
CA SER A 26 -20.53 -58.09 30.37
C SER A 26 -20.48 -56.58 30.66
N SER A 27 -21.62 -55.94 30.93
CA SER A 27 -21.71 -54.56 31.41
C SER A 27 -22.10 -54.53 32.90
N ALA A 28 -21.47 -53.67 33.70
CA ALA A 28 -21.90 -53.38 35.06
C ALA A 28 -21.77 -51.88 35.37
N SER A 29 -22.70 -51.33 36.15
CA SER A 29 -22.81 -49.91 36.49
C SER A 29 -23.17 -49.72 37.96
N VAL A 30 -22.70 -48.60 38.54
CA VAL A 30 -23.23 -47.94 39.76
C VAL A 30 -23.34 -48.75 41.07
N ALA A 31 -22.46 -48.44 42.02
CA ALA A 31 -22.78 -48.13 43.44
C ALA A 31 -21.49 -47.55 44.08
N SER A 32 -21.39 -46.38 44.74
CA SER A 32 -22.24 -45.66 45.71
C SER A 32 -22.20 -46.23 47.14
N ASN A 33 -21.27 -45.74 47.97
CA ASN A 33 -21.48 -45.29 49.36
C ASN A 33 -20.17 -44.74 49.95
N THR A 34 -20.03 -43.42 50.16
CA THR A 34 -20.36 -42.67 51.38
C THR A 34 -19.53 -43.00 52.62
N MET A 35 -18.70 -42.04 53.04
CA MET A 35 -18.88 -41.42 54.35
C MET A 35 -18.81 -39.90 54.19
N ALA A 36 -19.60 -39.20 55.00
CA ALA A 36 -19.75 -37.75 54.94
C ALA A 36 -18.90 -37.04 56.01
N LYS A 37 -18.73 -35.74 55.84
CA LYS A 37 -18.86 -34.76 56.93
C LYS A 37 -19.26 -33.40 56.37
N ASP A 38 -20.25 -32.80 57.01
CA ASP A 38 -20.72 -31.45 56.69
C ASP A 38 -19.63 -30.40 56.96
N HIS A 39 -19.65 -29.30 56.20
CA HIS A 39 -20.20 -28.05 56.72
C HIS A 39 -20.48 -27.03 55.60
N SER A 40 -21.40 -26.11 55.89
CA SER A 40 -21.93 -25.08 54.98
C SER A 40 -20.86 -24.08 54.52
N PRO A 41 -21.05 -23.40 53.37
CA PRO A 41 -20.19 -22.28 52.98
C PRO A 41 -20.27 -21.13 54.01
N PRO A 42 -19.16 -20.42 54.29
CA PRO A 42 -19.17 -19.25 55.17
C PRO A 42 -20.05 -18.12 54.62
N SER A 43 -20.63 -17.34 55.55
CA SER A 43 -21.42 -16.15 55.23
C SER A 43 -20.57 -15.03 54.63
N SER A 44 -21.21 -14.16 53.84
CA SER A 44 -20.58 -13.05 53.13
C SER A 44 -20.35 -11.81 54.03
N GLU A 45 -19.62 -11.97 55.12
CA GLU A 45 -19.19 -10.87 56.00
C GLU A 45 -17.69 -11.01 56.34
N GLY A 46 -16.92 -9.92 56.13
CA GLY A 46 -15.51 -9.85 56.54
C GLY A 46 -14.60 -9.02 55.62
N ALA A 47 -14.83 -9.05 54.31
CA ALA A 47 -13.95 -8.38 53.33
C ALA A 47 -14.00 -6.84 53.32
N GLY A 48 -14.92 -6.21 54.07
CA GLY A 48 -15.13 -4.75 54.08
C GLY A 48 -14.42 -3.97 55.19
N ALA A 49 -13.58 -4.62 56.02
CA ALA A 49 -13.01 -4.02 57.24
C ALA A 49 -11.50 -3.72 57.17
N ALA A 50 -10.79 -4.16 56.13
CA ALA A 50 -9.35 -3.98 56.00
C ALA A 50 -8.96 -2.62 55.37
N ASP A 51 -9.53 -2.28 54.20
CA ASP A 51 -9.17 -1.04 53.47
C ASP A 51 -9.57 0.24 54.22
N LYS A 52 -10.68 0.19 54.98
CA LYS A 52 -11.20 1.33 55.76
C LYS A 52 -10.28 1.85 56.89
N LYS A 53 -9.09 1.26 57.08
CA LYS A 53 -8.06 1.75 58.02
C LYS A 53 -6.84 2.39 57.37
N LEU A 54 -6.79 2.49 56.03
CA LEU A 54 -5.69 3.17 55.33
C LEU A 54 -6.05 4.59 54.88
N GLU A 55 -7.32 4.89 54.62
CA GLU A 55 -7.78 6.22 54.17
C GLU A 55 -7.82 7.27 55.30
N GLU A 56 -7.96 6.85 56.56
CA GLU A 56 -8.20 7.74 57.72
C GLU A 56 -6.93 8.44 58.25
N ARG A 57 -5.89 8.64 57.41
CA ARG A 57 -4.57 9.19 57.84
C ARG A 57 -3.88 10.20 56.92
N ILE A 58 -4.58 10.76 55.93
CA ILE A 58 -4.10 11.96 55.22
C ILE A 58 -5.13 13.08 55.37
N GLY A 59 -4.95 13.90 56.40
CA GLY A 59 -5.62 15.19 56.50
C GLY A 59 -4.84 16.25 55.73
N THR A 60 -5.48 16.89 54.76
CA THR A 60 -5.00 18.10 54.08
C THR A 60 -6.13 19.10 53.96
N GLU A 61 -5.82 20.38 54.15
CA GLU A 61 -6.79 21.48 54.22
C GLU A 61 -7.49 21.74 52.88
N GLY A 62 -8.68 22.35 52.94
CA GLY A 62 -9.54 22.55 51.78
C GLY A 62 -8.93 23.50 50.74
N LEU A 63 -8.90 23.03 49.49
CA LEU A 63 -8.61 23.84 48.30
C LEU A 63 -9.75 23.61 47.30
N ASP A 64 -10.74 24.49 47.32
CA ASP A 64 -11.92 24.43 46.45
C ASP A 64 -11.53 24.64 44.98
N LEU A 65 -11.27 23.54 44.27
CA LEU A 65 -11.16 23.53 42.82
C LEU A 65 -12.57 23.47 42.22
N PRO A 66 -12.95 24.40 41.32
CA PRO A 66 -14.31 24.45 40.80
C PRO A 66 -14.63 23.22 39.95
N VAL A 67 -15.63 22.47 40.39
CA VAL A 67 -16.23 21.37 39.60
C VAL A 67 -16.96 21.99 38.41
N TYR A 68 -16.39 21.81 37.21
CA TYR A 68 -17.07 22.14 35.96
C TYR A 68 -17.98 20.97 35.55
N ASP A 69 -19.29 21.23 35.45
CA ASP A 69 -20.27 20.27 34.93
C ASP A 69 -19.90 19.85 33.50
N ASN A 70 -19.49 18.59 33.34
CA ASN A 70 -19.14 18.01 32.05
C ASN A 70 -20.38 17.43 31.32
N GLU A 71 -21.48 18.16 31.28
CA GLU A 71 -22.63 17.88 30.41
C GLU A 71 -22.35 18.27 28.93
N ILE A 72 -21.20 17.83 28.41
CA ILE A 72 -21.00 17.68 26.97
C ILE A 72 -21.04 16.19 26.66
N ARG A 73 -22.25 15.69 26.35
CA ARG A 73 -22.45 14.39 25.69
C ARG A 73 -21.81 14.41 24.30
N THR A 74 -20.50 14.23 24.29
CA THR A 74 -19.74 13.95 23.08
C THR A 74 -20.12 12.54 22.64
N GLU A 75 -20.65 12.38 21.43
CA GLU A 75 -20.80 11.04 20.85
C GLU A 75 -19.42 10.43 20.66
N GLU A 76 -19.03 9.54 21.57
CA GLU A 76 -17.78 8.79 21.47
C GLU A 76 -17.90 7.76 20.36
N GLN A 77 -17.52 8.16 19.15
CA GLN A 77 -17.23 7.21 18.08
C GLN A 77 -16.02 6.37 18.48
N THR A 78 -16.27 5.24 19.13
CA THR A 78 -15.24 4.28 19.55
C THR A 78 -14.62 3.65 18.29
N TYR A 79 -13.37 4.02 17.96
CA TYR A 79 -12.66 3.48 16.79
C TYR A 79 -12.05 2.08 17.02
N ALA A 80 -12.32 1.46 18.18
CA ALA A 80 -11.90 0.10 18.49
C ALA A 80 -12.56 -0.91 17.55
N PHE A 81 -11.81 -1.35 16.52
CA PHE A 81 -12.22 -2.47 15.69
C PHE A 81 -12.32 -3.75 16.54
N ASP A 82 -13.52 -4.32 16.58
CA ASP A 82 -13.76 -5.62 17.22
C ASP A 82 -12.83 -6.70 16.62
N ASP A 83 -12.27 -7.52 17.49
CA ASP A 83 -11.14 -8.39 17.21
C ASP A 83 -11.46 -9.55 16.23
N SER A 84 -12.74 -9.75 15.90
CA SER A 84 -13.22 -10.61 14.82
C SER A 84 -13.03 -10.02 13.42
N ARG A 85 -12.90 -8.68 13.31
CA ARG A 85 -12.80 -7.94 12.04
C ARG A 85 -11.36 -7.57 11.66
N LYS A 86 -10.41 -7.73 12.59
CA LYS A 86 -9.01 -7.35 12.37
C LYS A 86 -8.29 -8.26 11.36
N ILE A 87 -7.43 -7.65 10.56
CA ILE A 87 -6.70 -8.24 9.44
C ILE A 87 -5.65 -9.23 9.95
N GLY A 88 -5.83 -10.53 9.67
CA GLY A 88 -4.85 -11.57 9.96
C GLY A 88 -3.77 -11.72 8.87
N ILE A 89 -2.85 -12.67 9.07
CA ILE A 89 -1.65 -12.94 8.23
C ILE A 89 -1.97 -12.96 6.72
N THR A 90 -2.95 -13.76 6.31
CA THR A 90 -3.35 -13.88 4.89
C THR A 90 -3.94 -12.58 4.35
N GLY A 91 -4.79 -11.90 5.14
CA GLY A 91 -5.36 -10.60 4.78
C GLY A 91 -4.31 -9.50 4.63
N ALA A 92 -3.29 -9.49 5.50
CA ALA A 92 -2.17 -8.54 5.41
C ALA A 92 -1.27 -8.83 4.19
N GLY A 93 -1.05 -10.11 3.88
CA GLY A 93 -0.34 -10.53 2.67
C GLY A 93 -1.05 -10.07 1.40
N PHE A 94 -2.36 -10.30 1.29
CA PHE A 94 -3.16 -9.79 0.19
C PHE A 94 -3.21 -8.25 0.17
N LEU A 95 -3.38 -7.57 1.31
CA LEU A 95 -3.39 -6.09 1.36
C LEU A 95 -2.11 -5.47 0.76
N ILE A 96 -0.97 -6.13 0.94
CA ILE A 96 0.32 -5.75 0.33
C ILE A 96 0.34 -6.11 -1.15
N LEU A 97 0.13 -7.39 -1.52
CA LEU A 97 0.15 -7.85 -2.91
C LEU A 97 -0.81 -7.05 -3.81
N ASN A 98 -1.98 -6.67 -3.29
CA ASN A 98 -3.03 -5.98 -4.04
C ASN A 98 -2.68 -4.51 -4.33
N LYS A 99 -1.81 -3.87 -3.52
CA LYS A 99 -1.30 -2.51 -3.75
C LYS A 99 0.04 -2.51 -4.49
N MET A 100 0.91 -3.49 -4.26
CA MET A 100 2.15 -3.66 -5.05
C MET A 100 1.82 -3.99 -6.51
N ILE A 101 1.07 -5.07 -6.75
CA ILE A 101 0.73 -5.48 -8.11
C ILE A 101 -0.29 -4.50 -8.69
N GLY A 102 0.13 -3.77 -9.71
CA GLY A 102 -0.61 -2.71 -10.37
C GLY A 102 0.09 -2.33 -11.66
N THR A 103 -0.18 -1.13 -12.17
CA THR A 103 0.33 -0.64 -13.47
C THR A 103 1.82 -0.81 -13.67
N GLY A 104 2.62 -0.66 -12.61
CA GLY A 104 4.06 -0.79 -12.60
C GLY A 104 4.56 -1.90 -13.52
N ILE A 105 4.31 -3.15 -13.15
CA ILE A 105 4.79 -4.32 -13.90
C ILE A 105 4.18 -4.49 -15.30
N PHE A 106 3.11 -3.78 -15.65
CA PHE A 106 2.48 -3.84 -16.99
C PHE A 106 2.85 -2.64 -17.89
N SER A 107 3.61 -1.67 -17.37
CA SER A 107 3.86 -0.37 -18.03
C SER A 107 5.34 0.02 -17.95
N THR A 108 5.88 0.11 -16.72
CA THR A 108 7.24 0.62 -16.50
C THR A 108 8.37 -0.17 -17.17
N PRO A 109 8.28 -1.48 -17.50
CA PRO A 109 9.29 -2.15 -18.30
C PRO A 109 9.65 -1.39 -19.59
N SER A 110 8.69 -0.70 -20.22
CA SER A 110 8.95 0.21 -21.35
C SER A 110 9.88 1.36 -20.93
N GLY A 111 9.45 2.21 -19.99
CA GLY A 111 10.21 3.38 -19.54
C GLY A 111 11.51 3.06 -18.79
N ILE A 112 11.71 1.82 -18.31
CA ILE A 112 12.94 1.31 -17.71
C ILE A 112 13.91 0.85 -18.80
N PHE A 113 13.42 0.07 -19.77
CA PHE A 113 14.26 -0.40 -20.86
C PHE A 113 14.65 0.73 -21.82
N ALA A 114 13.73 1.66 -22.12
CA ALA A 114 14.03 2.89 -22.85
C ALA A 114 15.12 3.72 -22.16
N ALA A 115 15.09 3.85 -20.83
CA ALA A 115 16.12 4.58 -20.08
C ALA A 115 17.48 3.86 -20.08
N THR A 116 17.50 2.55 -19.81
CA THR A 116 18.77 1.79 -19.70
C THR A 116 19.41 1.43 -21.04
N GLY A 117 18.62 1.30 -22.11
CA GLY A 117 19.06 0.78 -23.40
C GLY A 117 19.55 -0.68 -23.38
N SER A 118 19.42 -1.42 -22.26
CA SER A 118 20.07 -2.74 -22.10
C SER A 118 19.21 -3.71 -21.29
N VAL A 119 19.08 -4.94 -21.80
CA VAL A 119 18.19 -5.99 -21.28
C VAL A 119 18.72 -6.52 -19.94
N GLY A 120 20.02 -6.85 -19.90
CA GLY A 120 20.70 -7.31 -18.69
C GLY A 120 20.73 -6.24 -17.61
N VAL A 121 20.97 -4.98 -17.96
CA VAL A 121 20.91 -3.85 -17.01
C VAL A 121 19.49 -3.68 -16.47
N SER A 122 18.46 -3.71 -17.33
CA SER A 122 17.05 -3.65 -16.88
C SER A 122 16.73 -4.73 -15.85
N LEU A 123 17.08 -5.99 -16.13
CA LEU A 123 16.81 -7.12 -15.22
C LEU A 123 17.59 -7.00 -13.88
N ILE A 124 18.85 -6.53 -13.93
CA ILE A 124 19.63 -6.24 -12.72
C ILE A 124 18.98 -5.11 -11.90
N LEU A 125 18.53 -4.03 -12.53
CA LEU A 125 17.86 -2.94 -11.80
C LEU A 125 16.54 -3.41 -11.16
N TRP A 126 15.76 -4.30 -11.80
CA TRP A 126 14.56 -4.88 -11.19
C TRP A 126 14.87 -5.71 -9.93
N LEU A 127 15.99 -6.45 -9.93
CA LEU A 127 16.47 -7.18 -8.75
C LEU A 127 16.98 -6.23 -7.65
N ILE A 128 17.72 -5.18 -8.02
CA ILE A 128 18.17 -4.13 -7.10
C ILE A 128 16.96 -3.42 -6.47
N GLY A 129 15.92 -3.12 -7.24
CA GLY A 129 14.68 -2.54 -6.73
C GLY A 129 13.97 -3.44 -5.71
N GLY A 130 13.96 -4.75 -5.95
CA GLY A 130 13.46 -5.74 -4.97
C GLY A 130 14.29 -5.75 -3.69
N LEU A 131 15.62 -5.73 -3.81
CA LEU A 131 16.53 -5.64 -2.65
C LEU A 131 16.32 -4.35 -1.85
N LEU A 132 16.27 -3.19 -2.51
CA LEU A 132 15.99 -1.90 -1.86
C LEU A 132 14.60 -1.87 -1.20
N THR A 133 13.63 -2.56 -1.78
CA THR A 133 12.29 -2.75 -1.20
C THR A 133 12.37 -3.58 0.08
N PHE A 134 13.18 -4.64 0.13
CA PHE A 134 13.46 -5.37 1.37
C PHE A 134 14.18 -4.52 2.42
N CYS A 135 15.11 -3.65 2.01
CA CYS A 135 15.77 -2.74 2.96
C CYS A 135 14.77 -1.76 3.59
N GLY A 136 13.91 -1.13 2.78
CA GLY A 136 12.84 -0.25 3.26
C GLY A 136 11.82 -0.97 4.13
N LEU A 137 11.42 -2.19 3.75
CA LEU A 137 10.55 -3.04 4.57
C LEU A 137 11.15 -3.30 5.96
N SER A 138 12.44 -3.59 6.05
CA SER A 138 13.09 -3.86 7.35
C SER A 138 13.05 -2.64 8.28
N VAL A 139 13.39 -1.46 7.75
CA VAL A 139 13.29 -0.16 8.45
C VAL A 139 11.86 0.09 8.97
N PHE A 140 10.86 -0.19 8.14
CA PHE A 140 9.45 0.02 8.50
C PHE A 140 8.90 -1.07 9.43
N LEU A 141 9.45 -2.29 9.42
CA LEU A 141 9.12 -3.33 10.41
C LEU A 141 9.64 -2.95 11.80
N GLU A 142 10.85 -2.39 11.91
CA GLU A 142 11.37 -1.90 13.19
C GLU A 142 10.50 -0.78 13.77
N PHE A 143 10.11 0.20 12.95
CA PHE A 143 9.19 1.25 13.40
C PHE A 143 7.78 0.73 13.68
N GLY A 144 7.16 -0.01 12.76
CA GLY A 144 5.76 -0.44 12.87
C GLY A 144 5.53 -1.45 14.00
N LEU A 145 6.50 -2.31 14.29
CA LEU A 145 6.37 -3.25 15.41
C LEU A 145 6.68 -2.62 16.77
N ALA A 146 7.38 -1.48 16.82
CA ALA A 146 7.53 -0.65 18.02
C ALA A 146 6.40 0.36 18.22
N ILE A 147 5.79 0.83 17.12
CA ILE A 147 4.73 1.84 17.08
C ILE A 147 3.54 1.28 16.28
N PRO A 148 2.76 0.34 16.84
CA PRO A 148 1.67 -0.34 16.13
C PRO A 148 0.42 0.53 16.00
N ARG A 149 0.54 1.68 15.30
CA ARG A 149 -0.51 2.68 15.08
C ARG A 149 -0.67 2.97 13.60
N SER A 150 -1.91 3.09 13.14
CA SER A 150 -2.25 3.48 11.76
C SER A 150 -1.65 4.85 11.39
N GLY A 151 -1.09 4.97 10.18
CA GLY A 151 -0.54 6.23 9.63
C GLY A 151 0.87 6.16 9.05
N GLY A 152 1.60 5.05 9.19
CA GLY A 152 2.91 4.86 8.54
C GLY A 152 3.95 5.93 8.88
N GLU A 153 4.57 6.52 7.85
CA GLU A 153 5.70 7.46 7.97
C GLU A 153 5.35 8.69 8.81
N LYS A 154 4.07 9.12 8.82
CA LYS A 154 3.56 10.17 9.72
C LYS A 154 4.01 9.92 11.17
N ASN A 155 3.73 8.73 11.69
CA ASN A 155 3.98 8.36 13.07
C ASN A 155 5.47 8.20 13.35
N TYR A 156 6.23 7.72 12.35
CA TYR A 156 7.66 7.48 12.44
C TYR A 156 8.44 8.81 12.45
N LEU A 157 8.06 9.72 11.55
CA LEU A 157 8.61 11.07 11.48
C LEU A 157 8.27 11.88 12.74
N GLU A 158 7.04 11.81 13.26
CA GLU A 158 6.69 12.52 14.51
C GLU A 158 7.44 11.97 15.73
N ARG A 159 7.65 10.64 15.82
CA ARG A 159 8.43 10.02 16.90
C ARG A 159 9.86 10.57 16.95
N VAL A 160 10.48 10.85 15.80
CA VAL A 160 11.88 11.30 15.71
C VAL A 160 12.00 12.83 15.67
N TYR A 161 11.37 13.48 14.69
CA TYR A 161 11.53 14.90 14.37
C TYR A 161 10.61 15.80 15.20
N ARG A 162 10.74 15.66 16.53
CA ARG A 162 9.95 16.36 17.55
C ARG A 162 10.08 17.89 17.55
N HIS A 163 11.16 18.42 16.97
CA HIS A 163 11.49 19.85 16.98
C HIS A 163 11.91 20.34 15.59
N PRO A 164 11.29 21.40 15.04
CA PRO A 164 10.08 22.07 15.53
C PRO A 164 8.84 21.15 15.49
N LYS A 165 7.97 21.22 16.51
CA LYS A 165 6.77 20.37 16.61
C LYS A 165 5.92 20.50 15.34
N TYR A 166 5.44 19.36 14.85
CA TYR A 166 4.57 19.20 13.66
C TYR A 166 5.19 19.58 12.31
N LEU A 167 6.47 20.01 12.23
CA LEU A 167 7.08 20.37 10.95
C LEU A 167 7.16 19.15 10.02
N ALA A 168 7.71 18.03 10.50
CA ALA A 168 7.83 16.81 9.70
C ALA A 168 6.45 16.25 9.29
N THR A 169 5.46 16.29 10.20
CA THR A 169 4.07 15.91 9.91
C THR A 169 3.43 16.82 8.85
N SER A 170 3.76 18.11 8.82
CA SER A 170 3.25 19.06 7.81
C SER A 170 3.92 18.91 6.43
N VAL A 171 5.20 18.50 6.41
CA VAL A 171 5.92 18.12 5.17
C VAL A 171 5.37 16.81 4.60
N PHE A 172 5.09 15.82 5.46
CA PHE A 172 4.42 14.58 5.04
C PHE A 172 2.98 14.83 4.56
N LEU A 173 2.22 15.69 5.26
CA LEU A 173 0.88 16.15 4.86
C LEU A 173 0.88 16.72 3.44
N SER A 174 1.82 17.63 3.11
CA SER A 174 1.82 18.25 1.78
C SER A 174 2.09 17.23 0.67
N GLN A 175 3.00 16.28 0.89
CA GLN A 175 3.19 15.14 -0.03
C GLN A 175 1.92 14.30 -0.14
N MET A 176 1.36 13.83 0.97
CA MET A 176 0.24 12.86 0.96
C MET A 176 -1.03 13.47 0.36
N VAL A 177 -1.30 14.75 0.62
CA VAL A 177 -2.45 15.45 0.07
C VAL A 177 -2.25 15.82 -1.39
N LEU A 178 -1.13 16.47 -1.76
CA LEU A 178 -0.95 17.06 -3.09
C LEU A 178 -0.35 16.10 -4.14
N LEU A 179 0.41 15.09 -3.70
CA LEU A 179 1.07 14.12 -4.58
C LEU A 179 0.69 12.66 -4.28
N GLY A 180 -0.19 12.40 -3.31
CA GLY A 180 -0.72 11.08 -3.00
C GLY A 180 -1.91 10.65 -3.88
N PHE A 181 -1.76 10.72 -5.21
CA PHE A 181 -2.82 10.46 -6.21
C PHE A 181 -2.80 9.04 -6.82
N SER A 182 -3.89 8.65 -7.49
CA SER A 182 -4.02 7.38 -8.24
C SER A 182 -3.83 7.51 -9.77
N SER A 183 -3.44 8.68 -10.27
CA SER A 183 -3.56 9.06 -11.69
C SER A 183 -2.85 8.12 -12.67
N GLY A 184 -1.66 7.60 -12.36
CA GLY A 184 -0.98 6.60 -13.22
C GLY A 184 -1.79 5.31 -13.36
N ASN A 185 -2.33 4.80 -12.25
CA ASN A 185 -3.19 3.60 -12.24
C ASN A 185 -4.51 3.83 -12.98
N SER A 186 -5.11 5.01 -12.84
CA SER A 186 -6.34 5.39 -13.54
C SER A 186 -6.10 5.58 -15.05
N LEU A 187 -5.02 6.26 -15.45
CA LEU A 187 -4.68 6.50 -16.86
C LEU A 187 -4.48 5.17 -17.60
N ALA A 188 -3.68 4.28 -17.03
CA ALA A 188 -3.44 2.97 -17.64
C ALA A 188 -4.69 2.08 -17.67
N PHE A 189 -5.61 2.19 -16.70
CA PHE A 189 -6.93 1.56 -16.84
C PHE A 189 -7.61 2.03 -18.13
N GLY A 190 -7.66 3.35 -18.38
CA GLY A 190 -8.21 3.91 -19.61
C GLY A 190 -7.50 3.43 -20.90
N ARG A 191 -6.16 3.47 -20.91
CA ARG A 191 -5.34 3.01 -22.05
C ARG A 191 -5.56 1.51 -22.33
N TYR A 192 -5.54 0.65 -21.31
CA TYR A 192 -5.80 -0.78 -21.48
C TYR A 192 -7.24 -1.11 -21.89
N VAL A 193 -8.24 -0.33 -21.47
CA VAL A 193 -9.63 -0.48 -21.96
C VAL A 193 -9.73 -0.13 -23.45
N LEU A 194 -9.13 0.97 -23.92
CA LEU A 194 -9.14 1.33 -25.34
C LEU A 194 -8.39 0.29 -26.19
N PHE A 195 -7.22 -0.17 -25.73
CA PHE A 195 -6.43 -1.18 -26.43
C PHE A 195 -7.19 -2.52 -26.54
N ALA A 196 -7.83 -2.98 -25.45
CA ALA A 196 -8.72 -4.16 -25.49
C ALA A 196 -9.96 -3.96 -26.38
N SER A 197 -10.39 -2.71 -26.58
CA SER A 197 -11.47 -2.32 -27.50
C SER A 197 -10.99 -2.12 -28.95
N GLY A 198 -9.78 -2.58 -29.29
CA GLY A 198 -9.24 -2.53 -30.65
C GLY A 198 -8.92 -1.13 -31.19
N HIS A 199 -8.67 -0.15 -30.31
CA HIS A 199 -8.21 1.17 -30.74
C HIS A 199 -6.68 1.18 -30.88
N ASP A 200 -6.17 1.53 -32.07
CA ASP A 200 -4.72 1.60 -32.34
C ASP A 200 -4.03 2.68 -31.50
N ILE A 201 -4.69 3.84 -31.31
CA ILE A 201 -4.21 4.92 -30.44
C ILE A 201 -4.88 4.80 -29.07
N ALA A 202 -4.23 4.04 -28.19
CA ALA A 202 -4.68 3.81 -26.82
C ALA A 202 -4.17 4.88 -25.84
N ASP A 203 -4.43 6.17 -26.08
CA ASP A 203 -4.21 7.29 -25.13
C ASP A 203 -5.10 8.52 -25.47
N GLY A 204 -4.82 9.69 -24.87
CA GLY A 204 -5.49 10.96 -25.13
C GLY A 204 -6.69 11.20 -24.22
N TRP A 205 -7.56 12.14 -24.60
CA TRP A 205 -8.72 12.53 -23.78
C TRP A 205 -9.73 11.41 -23.58
N GLN A 206 -9.84 10.44 -24.51
CA GLN A 206 -10.65 9.24 -24.33
C GLN A 206 -10.14 8.37 -23.18
N ALA A 207 -8.83 8.07 -23.16
CA ALA A 207 -8.21 7.31 -22.08
C ALA A 207 -8.36 8.02 -20.73
N ARG A 208 -8.20 9.36 -20.71
CA ARG A 208 -8.39 10.19 -19.52
C ARG A 208 -9.84 10.25 -19.04
N GLY A 209 -10.83 10.28 -19.94
CA GLY A 209 -12.25 10.18 -19.57
C GLY A 209 -12.57 8.86 -18.88
N ILE A 210 -12.07 7.75 -19.42
CA ILE A 210 -12.20 6.41 -18.82
C ILE A 210 -11.43 6.32 -17.49
N ALA A 211 -10.27 6.98 -17.38
CA ALA A 211 -9.49 7.09 -16.14
C ALA A 211 -10.26 7.84 -15.04
N ILE A 212 -10.90 8.96 -15.38
CA ILE A 212 -11.76 9.74 -14.47
C ILE A 212 -12.96 8.90 -14.03
N ALA A 213 -13.61 8.16 -14.95
CA ALA A 213 -14.68 7.23 -14.59
C ALA A 213 -14.20 6.14 -13.62
N CYS A 214 -12.99 5.60 -13.81
CA CYS A 214 -12.39 4.59 -12.95
C CYS A 214 -12.13 5.07 -11.50
N ILE A 215 -11.48 6.24 -11.32
CA ILE A 215 -11.29 6.80 -9.96
C ILE A 215 -12.62 7.21 -9.33
N THR A 216 -13.57 7.74 -10.11
CA THR A 216 -14.92 8.09 -9.63
C THR A 216 -15.67 6.86 -9.12
N PHE A 217 -15.65 5.76 -9.88
CA PHE A 217 -16.23 4.48 -9.46
C PHE A 217 -15.57 3.96 -8.18
N ALA A 218 -14.23 3.95 -8.09
CA ALA A 218 -13.52 3.48 -6.90
C ALA A 218 -13.85 4.29 -5.64
N VAL A 219 -13.94 5.62 -5.78
CA VAL A 219 -14.27 6.56 -4.70
C VAL A 219 -15.72 6.42 -4.25
N LEU A 220 -16.68 6.33 -5.17
CA LEU A 220 -18.09 6.10 -4.84
C LEU A 220 -18.31 4.71 -4.22
N LEU A 221 -17.66 3.67 -4.75
CA LEU A 221 -17.78 2.31 -4.21
C LEU A 221 -17.25 2.24 -2.78
N HIS A 222 -16.09 2.85 -2.48
CA HIS A 222 -15.56 2.87 -1.12
C HIS A 222 -16.30 3.81 -0.17
N GLY A 223 -16.86 4.92 -0.67
CA GLY A 223 -17.52 5.94 0.13
C GLY A 223 -19.01 5.69 0.39
N LEU A 224 -19.69 4.92 -0.46
CA LEU A 224 -21.12 4.60 -0.35
C LEU A 224 -21.38 3.10 -0.05
N LEU A 225 -20.50 2.21 -0.48
CA LEU A 225 -20.65 0.76 -0.35
C LEU A 225 -19.35 0.09 0.19
N PRO A 226 -18.78 0.56 1.32
CA PRO A 226 -17.42 0.18 1.77
C PRO A 226 -17.18 -1.34 1.84
N LYS A 227 -18.18 -2.12 2.28
CA LYS A 227 -18.12 -3.59 2.33
C LYS A 227 -17.94 -4.22 0.94
N TRP A 228 -18.55 -3.67 -0.09
CA TRP A 228 -18.41 -4.13 -1.47
C TRP A 228 -17.09 -3.66 -2.10
N GLY A 229 -16.62 -2.45 -1.79
CA GLY A 229 -15.27 -2.01 -2.17
C GLY A 229 -14.17 -2.95 -1.64
N ILE A 230 -14.26 -3.35 -0.37
CA ILE A 230 -13.34 -4.33 0.25
C ILE A 230 -13.43 -5.71 -0.43
N ARG A 231 -14.65 -6.21 -0.69
CA ARG A 231 -14.84 -7.48 -1.42
C ARG A 231 -14.22 -7.43 -2.83
N LEU A 232 -14.49 -6.35 -3.58
CA LEU A 232 -14.03 -6.22 -4.96
C LEU A 232 -12.50 -6.13 -5.06
N PHE A 233 -11.83 -5.30 -4.23
CA PHE A 233 -10.37 -5.23 -4.30
C PHE A 233 -9.71 -6.54 -3.87
N ASN A 234 -10.29 -7.30 -2.95
CA ASN A 234 -9.77 -8.61 -2.54
C ASN A 234 -9.90 -9.66 -3.66
N VAL A 235 -11.05 -9.72 -4.35
CA VAL A 235 -11.26 -10.62 -5.50
C VAL A 235 -10.33 -10.26 -6.67
N LEU A 236 -10.25 -8.97 -7.03
CA LEU A 236 -9.29 -8.48 -8.02
C LEU A 236 -7.83 -8.75 -7.58
N GLY A 237 -7.57 -8.72 -6.28
CA GLY A 237 -6.28 -9.06 -5.66
C GLY A 237 -5.78 -10.46 -5.99
N VAL A 238 -6.59 -11.48 -5.74
CA VAL A 238 -6.26 -12.87 -6.11
C VAL A 238 -6.08 -13.00 -7.63
N PHE A 239 -6.95 -12.35 -8.41
CA PHE A 239 -6.91 -12.35 -9.87
C PHE A 239 -5.62 -11.75 -10.45
N LYS A 240 -5.05 -10.70 -9.83
CA LYS A 240 -3.75 -10.11 -10.22
C LYS A 240 -2.61 -11.12 -10.20
N VAL A 241 -2.53 -11.94 -9.15
CA VAL A 241 -1.48 -12.95 -9.01
C VAL A 241 -1.61 -14.01 -10.12
N PHE A 242 -2.84 -14.39 -10.47
CA PHE A 242 -3.12 -15.29 -11.59
C PHE A 242 -2.69 -14.70 -12.94
N ILE A 243 -3.01 -13.42 -13.25
CA ILE A 243 -2.55 -12.77 -14.49
C ILE A 243 -1.02 -12.77 -14.58
N LEU A 244 -0.34 -12.47 -13.47
CA LEU A 244 1.12 -12.36 -13.45
C LEU A 244 1.79 -13.74 -13.61
N LEU A 245 1.25 -14.79 -12.98
CA LEU A 245 1.65 -16.18 -13.23
C LEU A 245 1.38 -16.61 -14.68
N PHE A 246 0.25 -16.22 -15.26
CA PHE A 246 -0.08 -16.50 -16.66
C PHE A 246 0.92 -15.83 -17.62
N ILE A 247 1.33 -14.58 -17.38
CA ILE A 247 2.39 -13.91 -18.14
C ILE A 247 3.71 -14.68 -18.01
N VAL A 248 4.12 -15.06 -16.80
CA VAL A 248 5.37 -15.81 -16.55
C VAL A 248 5.38 -17.15 -17.29
N CYS A 249 4.33 -17.97 -17.16
CA CYS A 249 4.23 -19.25 -17.86
C CYS A 249 4.20 -19.07 -19.39
N SER A 250 3.50 -18.04 -19.88
CA SER A 250 3.47 -17.70 -21.32
C SER A 250 4.85 -17.23 -21.81
N GLY A 251 5.64 -16.56 -20.96
CA GLY A 251 7.01 -16.18 -21.24
C GLY A 251 7.95 -17.37 -21.39
N PHE A 252 7.83 -18.37 -20.52
CA PHE A 252 8.59 -19.62 -20.68
C PHE A 252 8.17 -20.40 -21.94
N ALA A 253 6.88 -20.41 -22.30
CA ALA A 253 6.43 -20.97 -23.58
C ALA A 253 7.03 -20.20 -24.77
N ALA A 254 7.09 -18.88 -24.70
CA ALA A 254 7.69 -18.02 -25.72
C ALA A 254 9.21 -18.25 -25.87
N LEU A 255 9.95 -18.40 -24.77
CA LEU A 255 11.36 -18.82 -24.78
C LEU A 255 11.54 -20.20 -25.41
N ALA A 256 10.60 -21.12 -25.19
CA ALA A 256 10.53 -22.42 -25.86
C ALA A 256 9.98 -22.34 -27.31
N GLY A 257 10.03 -21.18 -27.96
CA GLY A 257 9.66 -20.97 -29.36
C GLY A 257 8.17 -20.72 -29.64
N HIS A 258 7.28 -20.82 -28.65
CA HIS A 258 5.83 -20.72 -28.85
C HIS A 258 5.37 -19.24 -28.94
N ARG A 259 5.69 -18.59 -30.07
CA ARG A 259 5.33 -17.21 -30.40
C ARG A 259 4.54 -17.16 -31.72
N ARG A 260 3.83 -16.07 -31.97
CA ARG A 260 3.21 -15.75 -33.28
C ARG A 260 4.01 -14.75 -34.11
N VAL A 261 5.13 -14.28 -33.57
CA VAL A 261 6.13 -13.42 -34.21
C VAL A 261 7.49 -14.14 -34.24
N PRO A 262 8.44 -13.72 -35.09
CA PRO A 262 9.82 -14.19 -35.04
C PRO A 262 10.47 -14.02 -33.65
N ASP A 263 11.56 -14.74 -33.38
CA ASP A 263 12.33 -14.53 -32.15
C ASP A 263 12.92 -13.11 -32.16
N PRO A 264 12.72 -12.29 -31.10
CA PRO A 264 13.36 -10.98 -31.00
C PRO A 264 14.87 -11.02 -30.68
N HIS A 265 15.46 -12.19 -30.40
CA HIS A 265 16.91 -12.36 -30.10
C HIS A 265 17.44 -11.42 -29.01
N ASN A 266 16.58 -11.09 -28.04
CA ASN A 266 16.85 -10.07 -27.03
C ASN A 266 17.97 -10.44 -26.05
N PHE A 267 18.17 -11.74 -25.82
CA PHE A 267 19.10 -12.26 -24.80
C PHE A 267 20.52 -12.51 -25.35
N ASP A 268 20.65 -12.75 -26.65
CA ASP A 268 21.88 -13.11 -27.37
C ASP A 268 23.04 -12.15 -27.08
N ASN A 269 22.71 -10.86 -26.93
CA ASN A 269 23.62 -9.79 -26.50
C ASN A 269 22.97 -8.94 -25.39
N ALA A 270 22.45 -9.59 -24.34
CA ALA A 270 21.61 -8.96 -23.32
C ALA A 270 22.20 -7.67 -22.69
N PHE A 271 23.52 -7.59 -22.54
CA PHE A 271 24.18 -6.44 -21.92
C PHE A 271 24.51 -5.28 -22.89
N ARG A 272 24.43 -5.48 -24.21
CA ARG A 272 24.72 -4.43 -25.19
C ARG A 272 23.75 -3.25 -24.98
N LEU A 273 24.28 -2.03 -25.02
CA LEU A 273 23.48 -0.81 -25.10
C LEU A 273 22.91 -0.67 -26.52
N GLU A 274 21.61 -0.42 -26.61
CA GLU A 274 20.94 -0.01 -27.84
C GLU A 274 21.06 1.51 -28.04
N GLU A 275 21.26 1.92 -29.28
CA GLU A 275 21.44 3.30 -29.71
C GLU A 275 20.34 3.70 -30.70
N GLY A 276 19.99 4.99 -30.73
CA GLY A 276 18.97 5.54 -31.63
C GLY A 276 17.60 5.82 -30.97
N ASP A 277 16.62 6.19 -31.80
CA ASP A 277 15.36 6.77 -31.37
C ASP A 277 14.55 5.86 -30.43
N GLY A 278 14.44 6.29 -29.16
CA GLY A 278 13.72 5.57 -28.09
C GLY A 278 14.64 5.05 -26.99
N TYR A 279 15.97 5.13 -27.13
CA TYR A 279 16.93 4.71 -26.13
C TYR A 279 17.67 5.89 -25.50
N GLY A 280 17.75 5.92 -24.17
CA GLY A 280 18.35 7.01 -23.39
C GLY A 280 19.88 6.95 -23.27
N GLY A 281 20.55 6.01 -23.94
CA GLY A 281 22.01 5.83 -23.91
C GLY A 281 22.60 5.40 -22.55
N GLY A 282 21.77 5.19 -21.52
CA GLY A 282 22.20 4.90 -20.16
C GLY A 282 22.69 6.15 -19.41
N GLY A 283 23.64 5.96 -18.49
CA GLY A 283 24.18 7.05 -17.65
C GLY A 283 23.35 7.35 -16.39
N VAL A 284 23.90 8.23 -15.54
CA VAL A 284 23.49 8.35 -14.13
C VAL A 284 22.04 8.81 -13.96
N TYR A 285 21.60 9.81 -14.72
CA TYR A 285 20.21 10.28 -14.74
C TYR A 285 19.24 9.18 -15.20
N ALA A 286 19.58 8.49 -16.30
CA ALA A 286 18.75 7.43 -16.84
C ALA A 286 18.56 6.28 -15.84
N TYR A 287 19.64 5.85 -15.18
CA TYR A 287 19.57 4.83 -14.12
C TYR A 287 18.77 5.29 -12.89
N ALA A 288 18.83 6.57 -12.50
CA ALA A 288 17.98 7.10 -11.44
C ALA A 288 16.49 7.08 -11.80
N THR A 289 16.12 7.51 -13.01
CA THR A 289 14.71 7.46 -13.46
C THR A 289 14.20 6.03 -13.70
N ALA A 290 15.06 5.12 -14.20
CA ALA A 290 14.75 3.70 -14.24
C ALA A 290 14.47 3.14 -12.82
N LEU A 291 15.31 3.48 -11.84
CA LEU A 291 15.09 3.06 -10.45
C LEU A 291 13.85 3.73 -9.82
N LEU A 292 13.51 4.98 -10.12
CA LEU A 292 12.23 5.58 -9.70
C LEU A 292 11.03 4.78 -10.24
N ARG A 293 11.04 4.39 -11.52
CA ARG A 293 9.98 3.60 -12.17
C ARG A 293 9.91 2.15 -11.64
N ILE A 294 11.03 1.60 -11.18
CA ILE A 294 11.08 0.31 -10.49
C ILE A 294 10.51 0.44 -9.07
N ILE A 295 10.93 1.44 -8.30
CA ILE A 295 10.40 1.71 -6.95
C ILE A 295 8.89 2.03 -7.00
N TYR A 296 8.40 2.73 -8.03
CA TYR A 296 6.96 2.88 -8.30
C TYR A 296 6.25 1.53 -8.37
N SER A 297 6.84 0.59 -9.11
CA SER A 297 6.25 -0.72 -9.38
C SER A 297 6.23 -1.61 -8.13
N TYR A 298 7.21 -1.45 -7.24
CA TYR A 298 7.26 -2.13 -5.94
C TYR A 298 6.46 -1.43 -4.84
N LYS A 299 6.10 -0.14 -4.98
CA LYS A 299 5.38 0.64 -3.96
C LYS A 299 4.01 0.03 -3.67
N GLY A 300 3.70 -0.18 -2.39
CA GLY A 300 2.48 -0.82 -1.92
C GLY A 300 2.67 -1.71 -0.69
N TRP A 301 3.91 -2.08 -0.36
CA TRP A 301 4.26 -2.83 0.84
C TRP A 301 4.07 -2.02 2.13
N GLU A 302 4.16 -0.70 2.05
CA GLU A 302 3.96 0.21 3.18
C GLU A 302 2.50 0.22 3.69
N ASN A 303 1.55 -0.26 2.87
CA ASN A 303 0.10 -0.25 3.13
C ASN A 303 -0.30 -0.89 4.46
N ALA A 304 0.36 -1.99 4.86
CA ALA A 304 0.08 -2.67 6.12
C ALA A 304 0.41 -1.81 7.35
N ASN A 305 1.28 -0.81 7.21
CA ASN A 305 1.60 0.16 8.27
C ASN A 305 0.61 1.34 8.29
N TYR A 306 -0.14 1.56 7.20
CA TYR A 306 -1.14 2.63 7.13
C TYR A 306 -2.41 2.27 7.91
N VAL A 307 -2.79 0.99 7.93
CA VAL A 307 -3.97 0.44 8.65
C VAL A 307 -3.58 -0.41 9.86
N LEU A 308 -2.46 -0.09 10.51
CA LEU A 308 -1.82 -0.96 11.49
C LEU A 308 -2.67 -1.26 12.75
N GLY A 309 -3.56 -0.35 13.15
CA GLY A 309 -4.54 -0.60 14.21
C GLY A 309 -5.65 -1.59 13.81
N GLU A 310 -5.87 -1.79 12.51
CA GLU A 310 -6.79 -2.82 11.98
C GLU A 310 -6.13 -4.21 11.93
N VAL A 311 -4.83 -4.36 12.25
CA VAL A 311 -4.08 -5.63 12.11
C VAL A 311 -4.14 -6.49 13.37
N LYS A 312 -4.48 -7.78 13.23
CA LYS A 312 -4.53 -8.73 14.34
C LYS A 312 -3.12 -9.24 14.68
N ASN A 313 -2.68 -9.02 15.92
CA ASN A 313 -1.30 -9.29 16.39
C ASN A 313 -0.24 -8.76 15.40
N PRO A 314 -0.02 -7.43 15.35
CA PRO A 314 0.90 -6.81 14.40
C PRO A 314 2.28 -7.47 14.38
N ARG A 315 2.87 -7.78 15.55
CA ARG A 315 4.18 -8.44 15.68
C ARG A 315 4.27 -9.74 14.87
N LYS A 316 3.29 -10.65 15.00
CA LYS A 316 3.31 -11.94 14.27
C LYS A 316 2.84 -11.78 12.81
N THR A 317 1.90 -10.88 12.56
CA THR A 317 1.27 -10.73 11.24
C THR A 317 2.19 -10.04 10.24
N LEU A 318 2.80 -8.90 10.59
CA LEU A 318 3.62 -8.11 9.66
C LEU A 318 4.97 -8.78 9.37
N SER A 319 5.62 -9.34 10.40
CA SER A 319 6.93 -10.01 10.27
C SER A 319 6.90 -11.27 9.39
N LEU A 320 5.73 -11.90 9.20
CA LEU A 320 5.55 -13.04 8.30
C LEU A 320 4.95 -12.62 6.95
N ALA A 321 3.86 -11.84 6.97
CA ALA A 321 3.11 -11.54 5.75
C ALA A 321 3.87 -10.63 4.78
N ALA A 322 4.57 -9.61 5.27
CA ALA A 322 5.20 -8.62 4.41
C ALA A 322 6.47 -9.13 3.69
N PRO A 323 7.41 -9.85 4.36
CA PRO A 323 8.56 -10.43 3.65
C PRO A 323 8.15 -11.45 2.58
N ILE A 324 7.11 -12.27 2.84
CA ILE A 324 6.57 -13.23 1.87
C ILE A 324 5.95 -12.49 0.67
N ALA A 325 5.14 -11.45 0.92
CA ALA A 325 4.50 -10.69 -0.15
C ALA A 325 5.51 -9.91 -1.03
N VAL A 326 6.52 -9.27 -0.41
CA VAL A 326 7.59 -8.57 -1.14
C VAL A 326 8.47 -9.55 -1.91
N GLY A 327 8.84 -10.70 -1.32
CA GLY A 327 9.64 -11.73 -1.97
C GLY A 327 8.93 -12.36 -3.17
N GLY A 328 7.67 -12.78 -2.99
CA GLY A 328 6.85 -13.32 -4.08
C GLY A 328 6.65 -12.32 -5.22
N THR A 329 6.40 -11.05 -4.90
CA THR A 329 6.28 -9.98 -5.91
C THR A 329 7.60 -9.76 -6.65
N THR A 330 8.74 -9.76 -5.95
CA THR A 330 10.08 -9.61 -6.55
C THR A 330 10.38 -10.72 -7.56
N ILE A 331 10.13 -11.97 -7.19
CA ILE A 331 10.32 -13.13 -8.08
C ILE A 331 9.42 -13.00 -9.32
N LEU A 332 8.12 -12.73 -9.13
CA LEU A 332 7.17 -12.60 -10.23
C LEU A 332 7.47 -11.41 -11.15
N TYR A 333 8.00 -10.29 -10.62
CA TYR A 333 8.37 -9.12 -11.40
C TYR A 333 9.60 -9.36 -12.27
N VAL A 334 10.66 -9.98 -11.74
CA VAL A 334 11.84 -10.34 -12.53
C VAL A 334 11.45 -11.33 -13.63
N LEU A 335 10.66 -12.36 -13.31
CA LEU A 335 10.18 -13.34 -14.28
C LEU A 335 9.23 -12.74 -15.34
N ALA A 336 8.36 -11.80 -14.98
CA ALA A 336 7.50 -11.11 -15.94
C ALA A 336 8.30 -10.20 -16.90
N ASN A 337 9.38 -9.57 -16.44
CA ASN A 337 10.30 -8.86 -17.34
C ASN A 337 11.02 -9.81 -18.30
N VAL A 338 11.48 -10.97 -17.82
CA VAL A 338 12.02 -12.04 -18.69
C VAL A 338 10.98 -12.47 -19.72
N ALA A 339 9.70 -12.61 -19.34
CA ALA A 339 8.61 -12.91 -20.27
C ALA A 339 8.42 -11.83 -21.35
N TYR A 340 8.42 -10.54 -20.98
CA TYR A 340 8.34 -9.45 -21.97
C TYR A 340 9.53 -9.47 -22.94
N PHE A 341 10.76 -9.62 -22.43
CA PHE A 341 11.95 -9.76 -23.28
C PHE A 341 11.97 -11.05 -24.11
N ALA A 342 11.20 -12.08 -23.77
CA ALA A 342 11.09 -13.30 -24.59
C ALA A 342 10.22 -13.12 -25.87
N ALA A 343 9.32 -12.14 -25.90
CA ALA A 343 8.29 -12.02 -26.94
C ALA A 343 8.12 -10.61 -27.57
N ILE A 344 8.65 -9.55 -26.96
CA ILE A 344 8.55 -8.18 -27.49
C ILE A 344 9.91 -7.73 -28.07
N PRO A 345 10.00 -7.29 -29.34
CA PRO A 345 11.21 -6.65 -29.89
C PRO A 345 11.64 -5.41 -29.10
N LYS A 346 12.94 -5.13 -29.03
CA LYS A 346 13.50 -3.98 -28.28
C LYS A 346 12.87 -2.64 -28.67
N SER A 347 12.70 -2.41 -29.98
CA SER A 347 12.04 -1.25 -30.57
C SER A 347 10.64 -1.00 -30.00
N ASP A 348 9.86 -2.06 -29.92
CA ASP A 348 8.45 -2.05 -29.56
C ASP A 348 8.32 -1.87 -28.05
N LEU A 349 9.16 -2.57 -27.27
CA LEU A 349 9.19 -2.44 -25.81
C LEU A 349 9.53 -1.00 -25.41
N ALA A 350 10.58 -0.41 -25.96
CA ALA A 350 11.00 0.96 -25.65
C ALA A 350 9.94 2.02 -26.01
N LYS A 351 9.07 1.75 -27.00
CA LYS A 351 8.03 2.69 -27.49
C LYS A 351 6.61 2.35 -27.02
N SER A 352 6.44 1.29 -26.23
CA SER A 352 5.11 0.80 -25.80
C SER A 352 4.47 1.57 -24.64
N GLU A 353 5.25 2.36 -23.89
CA GLU A 353 4.85 3.19 -22.74
C GLU A 353 4.07 2.45 -21.64
N VAL A 354 2.77 2.27 -21.86
CA VAL A 354 1.81 1.70 -20.91
C VAL A 354 1.32 0.32 -21.34
N ILE A 355 1.34 0.00 -22.64
CA ILE A 355 0.68 -1.19 -23.19
C ILE A 355 1.60 -2.41 -23.36
N VAL A 356 2.69 -2.50 -22.58
CA VAL A 356 3.70 -3.59 -22.63
C VAL A 356 3.04 -4.98 -22.64
N ALA A 357 2.15 -5.25 -21.69
CA ALA A 357 1.47 -6.53 -21.57
C ALA A 357 0.48 -6.78 -22.72
N GLY A 358 -0.07 -5.73 -23.33
CA GLY A 358 -0.91 -5.84 -24.53
C GLY A 358 -0.12 -6.32 -25.75
N ILE A 359 1.08 -5.78 -25.96
CA ILE A 359 1.98 -6.22 -27.04
C ILE A 359 2.48 -7.65 -26.77
N PHE A 360 2.83 -7.97 -25.52
CA PHE A 360 3.17 -9.35 -25.11
C PHE A 360 2.07 -10.35 -25.50
N PHE A 361 0.82 -10.06 -25.14
CA PHE A 361 -0.31 -10.95 -25.45
C PHE A 361 -0.53 -11.11 -26.96
N ARG A 362 -0.43 -10.03 -27.76
CA ARG A 362 -0.50 -10.13 -29.23
C ARG A 362 0.63 -10.99 -29.79
N ASN A 363 1.86 -10.82 -29.30
CA ASN A 363 3.03 -11.52 -29.84
C ASN A 363 3.07 -13.01 -29.46
N VAL A 364 2.47 -13.42 -28.34
CA VAL A 364 2.38 -14.83 -27.91
C VAL A 364 1.10 -15.52 -28.42
N PHE A 365 -0.06 -14.84 -28.42
CA PHE A 365 -1.36 -15.45 -28.72
C PHE A 365 -1.98 -15.01 -30.06
N GLY A 366 -1.37 -14.06 -30.76
CA GLY A 366 -1.81 -13.55 -32.06
C GLY A 366 -3.02 -12.61 -31.98
N ASP A 367 -3.62 -12.33 -33.13
CA ASP A 367 -4.74 -11.38 -33.27
C ASP A 367 -6.15 -11.97 -33.02
N SER A 368 -6.24 -13.13 -32.37
CA SER A 368 -7.52 -13.76 -32.05
C SER A 368 -8.37 -12.87 -31.13
N ALA A 369 -9.70 -12.96 -31.23
CA ALA A 369 -10.61 -12.20 -30.37
C ALA A 369 -10.36 -12.44 -28.86
N GLY A 370 -9.98 -13.67 -28.48
CA GLY A 370 -9.57 -13.99 -27.11
C GLY A 370 -8.27 -13.31 -26.70
N ALA A 371 -7.25 -13.30 -27.57
CA ALA A 371 -5.98 -12.61 -27.32
C ALA A 371 -6.15 -11.09 -27.20
N ARG A 372 -7.00 -10.48 -28.06
CA ARG A 372 -7.38 -9.06 -27.99
C ARG A 372 -8.14 -8.68 -26.71
N ALA A 373 -8.75 -9.64 -26.03
CA ALA A 373 -9.42 -9.43 -24.74
C ALA A 373 -8.48 -9.55 -23.51
N LEU A 374 -7.34 -10.23 -23.61
CA LEU A 374 -6.36 -10.35 -22.50
C LEU A 374 -5.91 -9.01 -21.89
N PRO A 375 -5.72 -7.91 -22.65
CA PRO A 375 -5.40 -6.59 -22.08
C PRO A 375 -6.49 -6.04 -21.14
N ALA A 376 -7.75 -6.48 -21.26
CA ALA A 376 -8.81 -6.09 -20.31
C ALA A 376 -8.58 -6.69 -18.90
N PHE A 377 -7.87 -7.81 -18.79
CA PHE A 377 -7.46 -8.34 -17.48
C PHE A 377 -6.43 -7.42 -16.81
N VAL A 378 -5.55 -6.79 -17.60
CA VAL A 378 -4.62 -5.77 -17.09
C VAL A 378 -5.37 -4.49 -16.69
N ALA A 379 -6.41 -4.09 -17.43
CA ALA A 379 -7.31 -3.03 -16.96
C ALA A 379 -7.94 -3.39 -15.60
N LEU A 380 -8.52 -4.59 -15.43
CA LEU A 380 -9.09 -5.03 -14.15
C LEU A 380 -8.05 -5.06 -13.00
N SER A 381 -6.80 -5.43 -13.29
CA SER A 381 -5.67 -5.29 -12.35
C SER A 381 -5.44 -3.83 -11.95
N ASN A 382 -5.42 -2.90 -12.91
CA ASN A 382 -5.24 -1.47 -12.68
C ASN A 382 -6.39 -0.89 -11.83
N LEU A 383 -7.65 -1.24 -12.13
CA LEU A 383 -8.82 -0.89 -11.29
C LEU A 383 -8.67 -1.42 -9.85
N GLY A 384 -8.24 -2.67 -9.69
CA GLY A 384 -7.95 -3.25 -8.38
C GLY A 384 -6.85 -2.50 -7.61
N ASN A 385 -5.92 -1.84 -8.31
CA ASN A 385 -4.90 -0.99 -7.70
C ASN A 385 -5.47 0.40 -7.32
N VAL A 386 -6.25 1.04 -8.21
CA VAL A 386 -6.96 2.31 -7.91
C VAL A 386 -7.84 2.16 -6.66
N LEU A 387 -8.56 1.04 -6.52
CA LEU A 387 -9.33 0.72 -5.30
C LEU A 387 -8.43 0.64 -4.05
N ALA A 388 -7.36 -0.14 -4.10
CA ALA A 388 -6.44 -0.33 -2.96
C ALA A 388 -5.73 0.98 -2.55
N VAL A 389 -5.28 1.80 -3.51
CA VAL A 389 -4.66 3.11 -3.25
C VAL A 389 -5.69 4.09 -2.69
N SER A 390 -6.89 4.19 -3.29
CA SER A 390 -7.96 5.08 -2.81
C SER A 390 -8.40 4.72 -1.38
N PHE A 391 -8.55 3.42 -1.10
CA PHE A 391 -8.85 2.92 0.24
C PHE A 391 -7.80 3.40 1.24
N ALA A 392 -6.51 3.15 0.96
CA ALA A 392 -5.40 3.44 1.86
C ALA A 392 -5.18 4.95 2.08
N HIS A 393 -5.12 5.73 1.00
CA HIS A 393 -4.80 7.16 1.05
C HIS A 393 -5.92 7.96 1.74
N ALA A 394 -7.17 7.51 1.61
CA ALA A 394 -8.27 8.10 2.38
C ALA A 394 -8.09 7.94 3.90
N ARG A 395 -7.54 6.81 4.40
CA ARG A 395 -7.26 6.66 5.85
C ARG A 395 -6.15 7.60 6.29
N VAL A 396 -5.04 7.68 5.56
CA VAL A 396 -3.94 8.59 5.94
C VAL A 396 -4.38 10.05 5.92
N ASN A 397 -5.15 10.46 4.90
CA ASN A 397 -5.77 11.80 4.86
C ASN A 397 -6.78 12.02 6.00
N GLN A 398 -7.49 10.98 6.44
CA GLN A 398 -8.41 11.06 7.60
C GLN A 398 -7.66 11.18 8.93
N GLU A 399 -6.56 10.46 9.13
CA GLU A 399 -5.73 10.59 10.35
C GLU A 399 -5.06 11.97 10.43
N LEU A 400 -4.55 12.49 9.31
CA LEU A 400 -4.08 13.87 9.21
C LEU A 400 -5.22 14.88 9.46
N ALA A 401 -6.45 14.58 9.04
CA ALA A 401 -7.62 15.40 9.35
C ALA A 401 -8.00 15.38 10.83
N LYS A 402 -8.00 14.21 11.49
CA LYS A 402 -8.29 14.08 12.93
C LYS A 402 -7.33 14.93 13.78
N GLU A 403 -6.08 15.07 13.34
CA GLU A 403 -5.05 15.92 13.94
C GLU A 403 -5.16 17.42 13.63
N GLY A 404 -6.27 17.91 13.05
CA GLY A 404 -6.46 19.36 12.84
C GLY A 404 -5.48 20.01 11.84
N LEU A 405 -4.65 19.21 11.16
CA LEU A 405 -3.64 19.62 10.18
C LEU A 405 -4.25 20.07 8.84
N LEU A 406 -5.54 19.82 8.60
CA LEU A 406 -6.24 20.24 7.39
C LEU A 406 -7.20 21.42 7.66
N PRO A 407 -7.30 22.40 6.74
CA PRO A 407 -8.36 23.38 6.80
C PRO A 407 -9.71 22.66 6.72
N TYR A 408 -10.65 23.02 7.60
CA TYR A 408 -11.92 22.31 7.78
C TYR A 408 -11.79 20.84 8.22
N SER A 409 -10.72 20.47 8.94
CA SER A 409 -10.43 19.11 9.45
C SER A 409 -11.63 18.27 9.91
N LYS A 410 -12.65 18.83 10.57
CA LYS A 410 -13.88 18.08 10.96
C LYS A 410 -14.61 17.44 9.77
N PHE A 411 -14.62 18.10 8.61
CA PHE A 411 -15.23 17.58 7.38
C PHE A 411 -14.41 16.39 6.83
N TRP A 412 -13.12 16.61 6.62
CA TRP A 412 -12.21 15.57 6.10
C TRP A 412 -12.10 14.35 7.03
N ALA A 413 -12.15 14.55 8.35
CA ALA A 413 -12.12 13.48 9.34
C ALA A 413 -13.41 12.64 9.42
N SER A 414 -14.49 13.05 8.74
CA SER A 414 -15.82 12.45 8.89
C SER A 414 -15.96 11.04 8.28
N ASN A 415 -16.74 10.19 8.96
CA ASN A 415 -17.16 8.88 8.44
C ASN A 415 -18.56 8.91 7.78
N TRP A 416 -19.21 10.07 7.70
CA TRP A 416 -20.56 10.24 7.14
C TRP A 416 -20.55 10.02 5.61
N PRO A 417 -21.56 9.35 5.00
CA PRO A 417 -22.80 8.88 5.62
C PRO A 417 -22.78 7.45 6.18
N VAL A 418 -21.94 6.54 5.66
CA VAL A 418 -22.08 5.08 5.86
C VAL A 418 -20.92 4.44 6.62
N ASN A 419 -20.36 5.16 7.60
CA ASN A 419 -19.16 4.78 8.34
C ASN A 419 -17.95 4.51 7.42
N ALA A 420 -17.70 5.43 6.49
CA ALA A 420 -16.58 5.42 5.55
C ALA A 420 -16.03 6.84 5.33
N PRO A 421 -14.72 7.02 5.07
CA PRO A 421 -14.09 8.33 4.94
C PRO A 421 -14.36 8.98 3.57
N LEU A 422 -15.64 9.23 3.24
CA LEU A 422 -16.07 9.77 1.94
C LEU A 422 -15.42 11.13 1.64
N ALA A 423 -15.26 12.00 2.65
CA ALA A 423 -14.60 13.28 2.48
C ALA A 423 -13.11 13.14 2.11
N SER A 424 -12.34 12.27 2.78
CA SER A 424 -10.94 12.00 2.42
C SER A 424 -10.78 11.23 1.11
N LEU A 425 -11.75 10.38 0.74
CA LEU A 425 -11.83 9.77 -0.60
C LEU A 425 -12.05 10.84 -1.68
N PHE A 426 -12.91 11.84 -1.42
CA PHE A 426 -13.13 12.96 -2.32
C PHE A 426 -11.91 13.88 -2.44
N LEU A 427 -11.14 14.08 -1.36
CA LEU A 427 -9.84 14.77 -1.43
C LEU A 427 -8.85 14.06 -2.37
N HIS A 428 -8.74 12.72 -2.24
CA HIS A 428 -7.92 11.90 -3.13
C HIS A 428 -8.43 11.91 -4.59
N TRP A 429 -9.76 11.97 -4.78
CA TRP A 429 -10.39 12.12 -6.10
C TRP A 429 -10.00 13.44 -6.77
N ILE A 430 -10.15 14.58 -6.07
CA ILE A 430 -9.83 15.92 -6.59
C ILE A 430 -8.41 15.95 -7.15
N VAL A 431 -7.44 15.54 -6.34
CA VAL A 431 -6.02 15.60 -6.72
C VAL A 431 -5.68 14.60 -7.83
N THR A 432 -6.30 13.41 -7.80
CA THR A 432 -6.16 12.42 -8.88
C THR A 432 -6.70 12.94 -10.22
N VAL A 433 -7.84 13.64 -10.23
CA VAL A 433 -8.43 14.22 -11.44
C VAL A 433 -7.62 15.43 -11.92
N ILE A 434 -7.14 16.30 -11.03
CA ILE A 434 -6.25 17.41 -11.38
C ILE A 434 -5.00 16.88 -12.12
N VAL A 435 -4.34 15.84 -11.59
CA VAL A 435 -3.13 15.27 -12.21
C VAL A 435 -3.43 14.45 -13.48
N LEU A 436 -4.67 13.99 -13.70
CA LEU A 436 -5.11 13.42 -14.98
C LEU A 436 -5.39 14.46 -16.07
N VAL A 437 -5.73 15.71 -15.70
CA VAL A 437 -6.20 16.74 -16.63
C VAL A 437 -5.16 17.84 -16.88
N ALA A 438 -4.38 18.23 -15.87
CA ALA A 438 -3.45 19.36 -15.96
C ALA A 438 -2.25 19.17 -16.91
N PRO A 439 -1.61 17.98 -17.02
CA PRO A 439 -0.59 17.75 -18.05
C PRO A 439 -1.25 17.74 -19.44
N PRO A 440 -0.65 18.31 -20.51
CA PRO A 440 -1.16 18.20 -21.87
C PRO A 440 -1.47 16.76 -22.30
N ALA A 441 -2.44 16.59 -23.21
CA ALA A 441 -2.78 15.26 -23.75
C ALA A 441 -1.62 14.70 -24.58
N GLY A 442 -1.24 13.46 -24.29
CA GLY A 442 0.01 12.84 -24.77
C GLY A 442 0.65 11.99 -23.67
N PRO A 443 1.90 11.51 -23.88
CA PRO A 443 2.58 10.48 -23.09
C PRO A 443 3.03 10.91 -21.67
N ALA A 444 2.14 11.51 -20.88
CA ALA A 444 2.43 11.98 -19.52
C ALA A 444 2.63 10.86 -18.48
N TYR A 445 2.54 9.56 -18.84
CA TYR A 445 2.53 8.46 -17.89
C TYR A 445 3.83 8.38 -17.06
N ASN A 446 5.00 8.42 -17.71
CA ASN A 446 6.28 8.36 -17.00
C ASN A 446 6.45 9.57 -16.06
N PHE A 447 6.12 10.77 -16.55
CA PHE A 447 6.13 12.00 -15.74
C PHE A 447 5.22 11.89 -14.49
N ILE A 448 4.01 11.34 -14.64
CA ILE A 448 3.06 11.13 -13.52
C ILE A 448 3.62 10.08 -12.53
N VAL A 449 4.27 9.02 -13.02
CA VAL A 449 4.93 7.98 -12.20
C VAL A 449 6.11 8.56 -11.40
N ASP A 450 6.98 9.32 -12.06
CA ASP A 450 8.18 9.88 -11.46
C ASP A 450 7.80 10.99 -10.44
N LEU A 451 6.81 11.84 -10.76
CA LEU A 451 6.24 12.84 -9.85
C LEU A 451 5.60 12.25 -8.59
N TYR A 452 4.93 11.10 -8.68
CA TYR A 452 4.34 10.38 -7.53
C TYR A 452 5.39 9.67 -6.65
N THR A 453 6.53 9.32 -7.23
CA THR A 453 7.52 8.45 -6.57
C THR A 453 8.66 9.24 -5.96
N TYR A 454 9.17 10.24 -6.68
CA TYR A 454 10.31 11.07 -6.28
C TYR A 454 10.21 11.72 -4.89
N PRO A 455 9.09 12.34 -4.47
CA PRO A 455 8.98 12.94 -3.13
C PRO A 455 9.20 11.92 -2.01
N GLY A 456 8.79 10.67 -2.25
CA GLY A 456 8.97 9.56 -1.33
C GLY A 456 10.42 9.23 -1.03
N ALA A 457 11.37 9.56 -1.93
CA ALA A 457 12.80 9.39 -1.67
C ALA A 457 13.27 10.31 -0.52
N TRP A 458 12.81 11.56 -0.48
CA TRP A 458 13.10 12.48 0.62
C TRP A 458 12.48 12.00 1.93
N ILE A 459 11.18 11.67 1.93
CA ILE A 459 10.47 11.19 3.13
C ILE A 459 11.10 9.90 3.67
N ASN A 460 11.37 8.91 2.84
CA ASN A 460 11.99 7.66 3.26
C ASN A 460 13.45 7.85 3.70
N GLY A 461 14.19 8.77 3.07
CA GLY A 461 15.50 9.23 3.53
C GLY A 461 15.47 9.77 4.96
N PHE A 462 14.50 10.63 5.29
CA PHE A 462 14.29 11.11 6.66
C PHE A 462 13.83 9.98 7.61
N VAL A 463 12.94 9.07 7.19
CA VAL A 463 12.53 7.93 8.03
C VAL A 463 13.74 7.07 8.41
N VAL A 464 14.59 6.67 7.47
CA VAL A 464 15.75 5.81 7.77
C VAL A 464 16.90 6.55 8.47
N ALA A 465 17.16 7.81 8.13
CA ALA A 465 18.10 8.63 8.90
C ALA A 465 17.62 8.80 10.35
N GLY A 466 16.30 8.95 10.54
CA GLY A 466 15.66 8.98 11.85
C GLY A 466 15.79 7.67 12.62
N LEU A 467 15.67 6.51 11.95
CA LEU A 467 15.89 5.21 12.57
C LEU A 467 17.35 5.07 13.07
N ILE A 468 18.32 5.38 12.21
CA ILE A 468 19.75 5.34 12.56
C ILE A 468 20.02 6.24 13.77
N TYR A 469 19.45 7.45 13.79
CA TYR A 469 19.57 8.37 14.93
C TYR A 469 19.01 7.79 16.24
N ILE A 470 17.81 7.20 16.26
CA ILE A 470 17.23 6.65 17.50
C ILE A 470 17.88 5.33 17.94
N GLN A 471 18.41 4.53 17.01
CA GLN A 471 19.20 3.33 17.31
C GLN A 471 20.53 3.68 18.03
N PHE A 472 21.23 4.71 17.56
CA PHE A 472 22.50 5.13 18.18
C PHE A 472 22.33 5.97 19.46
N LYS A 473 21.28 6.80 19.54
CA LYS A 473 21.14 7.75 20.64
C LYS A 473 20.49 7.11 21.86
N LYS A 474 21.31 6.60 22.79
CA LYS A 474 20.90 5.98 24.07
C LYS A 474 19.79 6.73 24.84
N SER A 475 19.75 8.06 24.78
CA SER A 475 18.69 8.86 25.46
C SER A 475 17.29 8.70 24.88
N GLU A 476 17.13 8.08 23.69
CA GLU A 476 15.83 7.79 23.08
C GLU A 476 15.22 6.48 23.60
N ASN A 477 16.00 5.66 24.33
CA ASN A 477 15.66 4.35 24.88
C ASN A 477 14.89 3.46 23.89
N TRP A 478 15.35 3.43 22.63
CA TRP A 478 14.66 2.76 21.54
C TRP A 478 14.71 1.24 21.72
N THR A 479 13.54 0.61 21.69
CA THR A 479 13.37 -0.85 21.70
C THR A 479 12.33 -1.22 20.65
N SER A 480 12.54 -2.33 19.94
CA SER A 480 11.59 -2.84 18.95
C SER A 480 11.61 -4.37 18.91
N PRO A 481 10.46 -5.02 18.62
CA PRO A 481 10.39 -6.45 18.30
C PRO A 481 11.20 -6.92 17.09
N TRP A 482 11.66 -6.01 16.23
CA TRP A 482 12.45 -6.24 15.02
C TRP A 482 13.58 -5.21 14.97
N HIS A 483 14.80 -5.62 14.63
CA HIS A 483 15.96 -4.71 14.59
C HIS A 483 16.67 -4.79 13.23
N THR A 484 16.77 -3.64 12.59
CA THR A 484 17.33 -3.43 11.25
C THR A 484 18.83 -3.29 11.37
N PHE A 485 19.59 -4.24 10.82
CA PHE A 485 21.05 -4.16 10.82
C PHE A 485 21.54 -2.89 10.10
N LEU A 486 22.48 -2.19 10.72
CA LEU A 486 23.00 -0.90 10.23
C LEU A 486 23.39 -0.87 8.73
N PRO A 487 24.03 -1.90 8.13
CA PRO A 487 24.33 -1.90 6.70
C PRO A 487 23.08 -1.82 5.79
N ILE A 488 21.95 -2.39 6.24
CA ILE A 488 20.66 -2.34 5.53
C ILE A 488 20.10 -0.91 5.59
N SER A 489 20.13 -0.28 6.77
CA SER A 489 19.72 1.11 6.96
C SER A 489 20.60 2.09 6.16
N ILE A 490 21.91 1.87 6.11
CA ILE A 490 22.85 2.68 5.32
C ILE A 490 22.60 2.50 3.81
N LEU A 491 22.45 1.26 3.33
CA LEU A 491 22.15 1.00 1.91
C LEU A 491 20.84 1.69 1.49
N TYR A 492 19.79 1.60 2.31
CA TYR A 492 18.52 2.27 2.03
C TYR A 492 18.65 3.80 2.08
N LEU A 493 19.40 4.36 3.04
CA LEU A 493 19.67 5.80 3.11
C LEU A 493 20.41 6.31 1.86
N LEU A 494 21.48 5.63 1.46
CA LEU A 494 22.27 5.99 0.27
C LEU A 494 21.43 5.90 -1.01
N ALA A 495 20.58 4.88 -1.15
CA ALA A 495 19.68 4.75 -2.28
C ALA A 495 18.62 5.88 -2.32
N ASN A 496 18.05 6.25 -1.18
CA ASN A 496 17.12 7.38 -1.11
C ASN A 496 17.81 8.73 -1.42
N ILE A 497 19.04 8.95 -0.95
CA ILE A 497 19.84 10.15 -1.30
C ILE A 497 20.14 10.19 -2.80
N PHE A 498 20.52 9.06 -3.40
CA PHE A 498 20.75 8.95 -4.85
C PHE A 498 19.48 9.33 -5.65
N LEU A 499 18.33 8.75 -5.29
CA LEU A 499 17.04 9.05 -5.94
C LEU A 499 16.53 10.47 -5.68
N ALA A 500 16.92 11.10 -4.58
CA ALA A 500 16.56 12.48 -4.24
C ALA A 500 17.41 13.52 -4.99
N VAL A 501 18.71 13.26 -5.18
CA VAL A 501 19.67 14.23 -5.74
C VAL A 501 19.87 14.08 -7.25
N VAL A 502 20.05 12.85 -7.76
CA VAL A 502 20.43 12.62 -9.16
C VAL A 502 19.44 13.15 -10.20
N PRO A 503 18.10 13.16 -9.97
CA PRO A 503 17.16 13.77 -10.92
C PRO A 503 17.37 15.26 -11.21
N PHE A 504 18.17 16.00 -10.42
CA PHE A 504 18.57 17.38 -10.74
C PHE A 504 19.77 17.47 -11.70
N ILE A 505 20.47 16.37 -11.97
CA ILE A 505 21.59 16.31 -12.91
C ILE A 505 21.03 16.21 -14.34
N PRO A 506 21.45 17.07 -15.30
CA PRO A 506 20.97 17.00 -16.67
C PRO A 506 21.21 15.63 -17.34
N PRO A 507 20.27 15.13 -18.16
CA PRO A 507 20.53 13.96 -19.00
C PRO A 507 21.58 14.27 -20.06
N THR A 508 22.51 13.33 -20.26
CA THR A 508 23.42 13.30 -21.41
C THR A 508 22.61 13.26 -22.71
N GLY A 509 22.86 14.20 -23.62
CA GLY A 509 22.09 14.36 -24.85
C GLY A 509 20.85 15.26 -24.74
N GLY A 510 20.54 15.84 -23.57
CA GLY A 510 19.51 16.87 -23.44
C GLY A 510 18.07 16.39 -23.63
N SER A 511 17.79 15.11 -23.37
CA SER A 511 16.48 14.51 -23.58
C SER A 511 15.38 15.06 -22.66
N ASN A 512 14.36 15.69 -23.25
CA ASN A 512 13.08 15.92 -22.58
C ASN A 512 12.31 14.60 -22.53
N GLN A 513 11.94 14.14 -21.33
CA GLN A 513 11.16 12.92 -21.18
C GLN A 513 9.72 13.18 -21.61
N ASP A 514 9.29 12.55 -22.70
CA ASP A 514 7.90 12.59 -23.17
C ASP A 514 7.34 14.02 -23.38
N GLY A 515 8.24 14.96 -23.72
CA GLY A 515 7.97 16.40 -23.88
C GLY A 515 8.17 17.26 -22.62
N TYR A 516 8.43 16.67 -21.46
CA TYR A 516 8.64 17.37 -20.19
C TYR A 516 10.16 17.57 -19.91
N PRO A 517 10.60 18.78 -19.51
CA PRO A 517 11.98 18.99 -19.08
C PRO A 517 12.31 18.18 -17.84
N TYR A 518 13.50 17.57 -17.84
CA TYR A 518 13.95 16.60 -16.83
C TYR A 518 13.79 17.10 -15.37
N TYR A 519 13.99 18.40 -15.14
CA TYR A 519 13.94 19.02 -13.82
C TYR A 519 12.51 19.28 -13.28
N VAL A 520 11.45 19.12 -14.07
CA VAL A 520 10.10 19.52 -13.63
C VAL A 520 9.59 18.65 -12.49
N PHE A 521 9.67 17.32 -12.59
CA PHE A 521 9.18 16.45 -11.52
C PHE A 521 9.97 16.58 -10.20
N PRO A 522 11.33 16.73 -10.16
CA PRO A 522 12.02 16.94 -8.91
C PRO A 522 11.80 18.35 -8.33
N ILE A 523 11.70 19.40 -9.16
CA ILE A 523 11.36 20.76 -8.69
C ILE A 523 9.95 20.79 -8.08
N VAL A 524 8.94 20.19 -8.72
CA VAL A 524 7.57 20.13 -8.17
C VAL A 524 7.54 19.27 -6.90
N GLY A 525 8.25 18.14 -6.88
CA GLY A 525 8.34 17.28 -5.70
C GLY A 525 8.96 17.97 -4.48
N VAL A 526 10.12 18.61 -4.63
CA VAL A 526 10.74 19.42 -3.57
C VAL A 526 9.88 20.63 -3.22
N GLY A 527 9.28 21.30 -4.22
CA GLY A 527 8.39 22.44 -4.02
C GLY A 527 7.18 22.12 -3.14
N VAL A 528 6.56 20.95 -3.32
CA VAL A 528 5.47 20.46 -2.45
C VAL A 528 5.97 20.18 -1.03
N LEU A 529 7.13 19.55 -0.86
CA LEU A 529 7.70 19.29 0.47
C LEU A 529 8.02 20.62 1.21
N LEU A 530 8.59 21.60 0.51
CA LEU A 530 8.83 22.95 1.02
C LEU A 530 7.53 23.69 1.34
N LEU A 531 6.48 23.54 0.52
CA LEU A 531 5.15 24.09 0.78
C LEU A 531 4.54 23.53 2.08
N GLY A 532 4.86 22.30 2.48
CA GLY A 532 4.51 21.76 3.80
C GLY A 532 5.19 22.50 4.96
N GLY A 533 6.44 22.93 4.78
CA GLY A 533 7.16 23.80 5.73
C GLY A 533 6.62 25.24 5.77
N VAL A 534 6.21 25.79 4.63
CA VAL A 534 5.52 27.10 4.57
C VAL A 534 4.14 27.02 5.22
N TYR A 535 3.36 25.97 4.94
CA TYR A 535 2.08 25.70 5.57
C TYR A 535 2.23 25.58 7.10
N TRP A 536 3.22 24.82 7.57
CA TRP A 536 3.55 24.73 8.99
C TRP A 536 3.80 26.09 9.63
N ALA A 537 4.58 26.96 8.98
CA ALA A 537 4.86 28.30 9.51
C ALA A 537 3.60 29.17 9.56
N LEU A 538 2.74 29.12 8.54
CA LEU A 538 1.46 29.82 8.51
C LEU A 538 0.52 29.31 9.61
N TRP A 539 0.37 27.99 9.73
CA TRP A 539 -0.55 27.31 10.65
C TRP A 539 -0.13 27.42 12.12
N THR A 540 1.17 27.26 12.43
CA THR A 540 1.68 27.28 13.82
C THR A 540 2.12 28.64 14.33
N LYS A 541 2.46 29.60 13.46
CA LYS A 541 2.99 30.93 13.88
C LYS A 541 2.12 32.10 13.41
N VAL A 542 1.75 32.15 12.13
CA VAL A 542 1.10 33.35 11.56
C VAL A 542 -0.38 33.44 11.92
N TRP A 543 -1.21 32.46 11.56
CA TRP A 543 -2.64 32.47 11.91
C TRP A 543 -2.92 32.50 13.42
N PRO A 544 -2.16 31.81 14.29
CA PRO A 544 -2.34 31.91 15.74
C PRO A 544 -2.01 33.31 16.28
N LYS A 545 -0.94 33.96 15.77
CA LYS A 545 -0.60 35.34 16.12
C LYS A 545 -1.66 36.34 15.68
N ILE A 546 -2.20 36.19 14.46
CA ILE A 546 -3.27 37.07 13.94
C ILE A 546 -4.59 36.85 14.70
N GLY A 547 -4.94 35.60 15.00
CA GLY A 547 -6.21 35.24 15.64
C GLY A 547 -6.22 35.24 17.17
N GLY A 548 -5.16 35.69 17.84
CA GLY A 548 -5.07 35.72 19.31
C GLY A 548 -5.17 34.35 19.98
N TYR A 549 -4.68 33.28 19.34
CA TYR A 549 -4.78 31.91 19.85
C TYR A 549 -3.44 31.17 19.83
N ARG A 550 -3.36 30.05 20.53
CA ARG A 550 -2.30 29.03 20.42
C ARG A 550 -2.93 27.71 19.98
N ILE A 551 -2.16 26.90 19.25
CA ILE A 551 -2.55 25.52 18.93
C ILE A 551 -1.98 24.62 20.02
N VAL A 552 -2.87 23.95 20.75
CA VAL A 552 -2.51 22.94 21.76
C VAL A 552 -2.89 21.58 21.20
N ALA A 553 -1.95 20.63 21.25
CA ALA A 553 -2.24 19.22 20.99
C ALA A 553 -2.69 18.58 22.30
N ASP A 554 -3.99 18.34 22.40
CA ASP A 554 -4.63 17.52 23.42
C ASP A 554 -4.35 16.04 23.11
N ARG A 555 -4.09 15.23 24.13
CA ARG A 555 -3.67 13.83 23.99
C ARG A 555 -4.58 12.94 24.82
N HIS A 556 -5.60 12.38 24.19
CA HIS A 556 -6.51 11.44 24.83
C HIS A 556 -6.06 10.02 24.50
N VAL A 557 -5.72 9.24 25.52
CA VAL A 557 -5.63 7.79 25.36
C VAL A 557 -7.05 7.25 25.55
N LEU A 558 -7.59 6.63 24.49
CA LEU A 558 -8.87 5.94 24.54
C LEU A 558 -8.77 4.65 25.38
N ASP A 559 -9.89 4.12 25.87
CA ASP A 559 -9.94 2.91 26.70
C ASP A 559 -9.31 1.66 26.05
N ASN A 560 -9.17 1.65 24.73
CA ASN A 560 -8.51 0.58 23.97
C ASN A 560 -6.97 0.74 23.89
N GLY A 561 -6.40 1.78 24.51
CA GLY A 561 -4.97 2.10 24.49
C GLY A 561 -4.51 2.98 23.32
N GLU A 562 -5.41 3.44 22.44
CA GLU A 562 -5.05 4.31 21.32
C GLU A 562 -4.95 5.78 21.75
N GLU A 563 -3.75 6.36 21.64
CA GLU A 563 -3.50 7.78 21.85
C GLU A 563 -3.95 8.59 20.62
N VAL A 564 -5.09 9.27 20.74
CA VAL A 564 -5.63 10.18 19.73
C VAL A 564 -5.18 11.61 20.06
N ILE A 565 -4.42 12.22 19.15
CA ILE A 565 -3.97 13.60 19.27
C ILE A 565 -5.01 14.53 18.62
N ARG A 566 -5.68 15.37 19.41
CA ARG A 566 -6.66 16.37 18.92
C ARG A 566 -6.10 17.78 19.09
N TYR A 567 -6.19 18.60 18.05
CA TYR A 567 -5.54 19.91 18.05
C TYR A 567 -6.58 21.00 18.26
N ARG A 568 -6.54 21.66 19.42
CA ARG A 568 -7.49 22.70 19.84
C ARG A 568 -6.87 24.09 19.71
N LYS A 569 -7.61 25.02 19.13
CA LYS A 569 -7.29 26.46 19.22
C LYS A 569 -7.72 26.95 20.60
N VAL A 570 -6.77 27.37 21.42
CA VAL A 570 -7.01 27.96 22.75
C VAL A 570 -6.70 29.45 22.66
N LYS A 571 -7.65 30.32 23.03
CA LYS A 571 -7.40 31.77 23.07
C LYS A 571 -6.24 32.05 24.01
N VAL A 572 -5.34 32.96 23.64
CA VAL A 572 -4.37 33.52 24.58
C VAL A 572 -5.12 34.52 25.43
N GLY A 573 -5.41 34.16 26.68
CA GLY A 573 -5.90 35.11 27.67
C GLY A 573 -4.92 36.28 27.75
N HIS A 574 -5.45 37.50 27.66
CA HIS A 574 -4.66 38.67 28.01
C HIS A 574 -4.58 38.69 29.53
N SER A 575 -3.39 38.48 30.07
CA SER A 575 -3.06 38.94 31.41
C SER A 575 -2.87 40.45 31.32
N GLU A 576 -3.89 41.19 31.75
CA GLU A 576 -3.74 42.58 32.18
C GLU A 576 -3.02 42.62 33.54
#